data_AF-A0A847XQC8-F1
#
_entry.id   AF-A0A847XQC8-F1
#
_cell.length_a   1.000
_cell.length_b   1.000
_cell.length_c   1.000
_cell.angle_alpha   90.00
_cell.angle_beta   90.00
_cell.angle_gamma   90.00
#
_symmetry.space_group_name_H-M   'P 1'
#
loop_
_entity.id
_entity.type
_entity.pdbx_description
1 polymer ?
#
loop_
_entity_poly.entity_id
_entity_poly.type
_entity_poly.pdbx_seq_one_letter_code
_entity_poly.pdbx_strand_id
1 'polypeptide(L)'
;MDRTEKLTYQQVFLFWGPLALTWLIMAIEQPFLIAFIARLENAKYNLAAFGIAYSFAIIVEAPVIMLISASTALVTGNNSYRKLKKFTDILNA
;
A
#
# COMPACT_ATOMS: atom_id res chain seq x y z
N MET A 1 -26.09 27.91 7.38
CA MET A 1 -26.30 27.17 8.64
C MET A 1 -25.30 26.03 8.65
N ASP A 2 -24.09 26.28 9.15
CA ASP A 2 -23.05 25.26 9.36
C ASP A 2 -23.52 24.26 10.42
N ARG A 3 -23.86 23.04 9.98
CA ARG A 3 -24.03 21.91 10.89
C ARG A 3 -22.65 21.33 11.16
N THR A 4 -21.92 21.94 12.10
CA THR A 4 -20.79 21.28 12.75
C THR A 4 -21.37 20.16 13.62
N GLU A 5 -21.74 19.04 13.00
CA GLU A 5 -21.98 17.80 13.73
C GLU A 5 -20.71 17.55 14.55
N LYS A 6 -20.86 17.51 15.87
CA LYS A 6 -19.76 17.25 16.80
C LYS A 6 -19.25 15.84 16.51
N LEU A 7 -18.27 15.73 15.62
CA LEU A 7 -17.53 14.51 15.34
C LEU A 7 -17.05 13.97 16.69
N THR A 8 -17.75 12.96 17.19
CA THR A 8 -17.48 12.41 18.51
C THR A 8 -16.26 11.52 18.36
N TYR A 9 -15.29 11.60 19.29
CA TYR A 9 -14.07 10.78 19.25
C TYR A 9 -14.34 9.28 19.04
N GLN A 10 -15.50 8.79 19.50
CA GLN A 10 -15.98 7.43 19.23
C GLN A 10 -16.18 7.12 17.74
N GLN A 11 -16.73 8.03 16.94
CA GLN A 11 -16.96 7.82 15.51
C GLN A 11 -15.63 7.78 14.74
N VAL A 12 -14.69 8.67 15.10
CA VAL A 12 -13.33 8.65 14.53
C VAL A 12 -12.65 7.33 14.88
N PHE A 13 -12.72 6.89 16.14
CA PHE A 13 -12.08 5.64 16.57
C PHE A 13 -12.70 4.41 15.90
N LEU A 14 -14.02 4.36 15.73
CA LEU A 14 -14.72 3.27 15.05
C LEU A 14 -14.39 3.22 13.55
N PHE A 15 -14.19 4.38 12.92
CA PHE A 15 -13.77 4.48 11.51
C PHE A 15 -12.29 4.12 11.32
N TRP A 16 -11.43 4.55 12.25
CA TRP A 16 -9.99 4.29 12.20
C TRP A 16 -9.60 2.89 12.63
N GLY A 17 -10.39 2.24 13.49
CA GLY A 17 -10.15 0.88 13.99
C GLY A 17 -9.87 -0.14 12.87
N PRO A 18 -10.79 -0.33 11.90
CA PRO A 18 -10.56 -1.28 10.81
C PRO A 18 -9.39 -0.85 9.90
N LEU A 19 -9.19 0.45 9.69
CA LEU A 19 -8.07 0.94 8.88
C LEU A 19 -6.72 0.63 9.53
N ALA A 20 -6.58 0.90 10.83
CA ALA A 20 -5.40 0.55 11.61
C ALA A 20 -5.16 -0.96 11.65
N LEU A 21 -6.22 -1.76 11.70
CA LEU A 21 -6.12 -3.22 11.66
C LEU A 21 -5.56 -3.71 10.32
N THR A 22 -6.01 -3.17 9.19
CA THR A 22 -5.45 -3.53 7.89
C THR A 22 -3.97 -3.18 7.79
N TRP A 23 -3.57 -2.01 8.30
CA TRP A 23 -2.16 -1.61 8.37
C TRP A 23 -1.34 -2.55 9.26
N LEU A 24 -1.88 -2.99 10.40
CA LEU A 24 -1.21 -3.95 11.28
C LEU A 24 -0.99 -5.30 10.60
N ILE A 25 -1.99 -5.81 9.88
CA ILE A 25 -1.88 -7.08 9.16
C ILE A 25 -0.79 -6.99 8.09
N MET A 26 -0.79 -5.92 7.29
CA MET A 26 0.23 -5.65 6.27
C MET A 26 1.63 -5.52 6.88
N ALA A 27 1.75 -4.83 8.02
CA ALA A 27 3.03 -4.65 8.70
C ALA A 27 3.58 -5.96 9.29
N ILE A 28 2.70 -6.91 9.66
CA ILE A 28 3.07 -8.22 10.25
C ILE A 28 3.43 -9.25 9.18
N GLU A 29 2.83 -9.18 7.99
CA GLU A 29 3.08 -10.10 6.87
C GLU A 29 4.58 -10.22 6.56
N GLN A 30 5.27 -9.08 6.49
CA GLN A 30 6.69 -8.99 6.12
C GLN A 30 7.63 -9.67 7.16
N PRO A 31 7.56 -9.33 8.47
CA PRO A 31 8.29 -10.06 9.52
C PRO A 31 7.98 -11.55 9.57
N PHE A 32 6.73 -11.94 9.30
CA PHE A 32 6.32 -13.34 9.33
C PHE A 32 7.02 -14.14 8.22
N LEU A 33 7.01 -13.64 6.99
CA LEU A 33 7.75 -14.25 5.88
C LEU A 33 9.25 -14.35 6.17
N ILE A 34 9.85 -13.29 6.72
CA ILE A 34 11.26 -13.26 7.11
C ILE A 34 11.57 -14.31 8.18
N ALA A 35 10.72 -14.47 9.19
CA ALA A 35 10.89 -15.47 10.25
C ALA A 35 10.82 -16.91 9.71
N PHE A 36 9.94 -17.17 8.74
CA PHE A 36 9.88 -18.46 8.05
C PHE A 36 11.14 -18.72 7.22
N ILE A 37 11.60 -17.74 6.45
CA ILE A 37 12.81 -17.83 5.62
C ILE A 37 14.05 -18.05 6.49
N ALA A 38 14.12 -17.42 7.65
CA ALA A 38 15.21 -17.57 8.61
C ALA A 38 15.30 -18.97 9.24
N ARG A 39 14.23 -19.78 9.17
CA ARG A 39 14.19 -21.15 9.70
C ARG A 39 14.66 -22.22 8.72
N LEU A 40 14.94 -21.86 7.45
CA LEU A 40 15.52 -22.78 6.46
C LEU A 40 17.04 -22.91 6.63
N GLU A 41 17.60 -24.04 6.18
CA GLU A 41 19.03 -24.39 6.26
C GLU A 41 20.00 -23.36 5.63
N ASN A 42 19.51 -22.44 4.78
CA ASN A 42 20.29 -21.38 4.13
C ASN A 42 19.72 -19.97 4.34
N ALA A 43 19.37 -19.63 5.58
CA ALA A 43 18.77 -18.35 5.97
C ALA A 43 19.48 -17.11 5.40
N LYS A 44 20.82 -17.07 5.38
CA LYS A 44 21.59 -15.90 4.94
C LYS A 44 21.41 -15.59 3.44
N TYR A 45 21.48 -16.62 2.59
CA TYR A 45 21.31 -16.46 1.15
C TYR A 45 19.84 -16.23 0.78
N ASN A 46 18.92 -16.95 1.43
CA ASN A 46 17.50 -16.82 1.16
C ASN A 46 16.96 -15.44 1.60
N LEU A 47 17.43 -14.90 2.73
CA LEU A 47 17.03 -13.57 3.19
C LEU A 47 17.62 -12.46 2.31
N ALA A 48 18.86 -12.61 1.85
CA ALA A 48 19.47 -11.67 0.90
C ALA A 48 18.72 -11.68 -0.44
N ALA A 49 18.37 -12.86 -0.96
CA ALA A 49 17.58 -13.00 -2.18
C ALA A 49 16.16 -12.41 -2.01
N PHE A 50 15.51 -12.65 -0.87
CA PHE A 50 14.19 -12.09 -0.56
C PHE A 50 14.21 -10.55 -0.52
N GLY A 51 15.23 -9.94 0.11
CA GLY A 51 15.37 -8.48 0.14
C GLY A 51 15.53 -7.85 -1.25
N ILE A 52 16.30 -8.50 -2.13
CA ILE A 52 16.47 -8.06 -3.52
C ILE A 52 15.16 -8.21 -4.29
N ALA A 53 14.52 -9.38 -4.21
CA ALA A 53 13.23 -9.64 -4.87
C ALA A 53 12.14 -8.66 -4.40
N TYR A 54 12.06 -8.40 -3.10
CA TYR A 54 11.12 -7.45 -2.51
C TYR A 54 11.37 -6.01 -2.97
N SER A 55 12.64 -5.61 -3.12
CA SER A 55 12.99 -4.28 -3.64
C SER A 55 12.52 -4.11 -5.08
N PHE A 56 12.67 -5.13 -5.92
CA PHE A 56 12.11 -5.13 -7.28
C PHE A 56 10.58 -5.16 -7.28
N ALA A 57 9.96 -5.93 -6.39
CA ALA A 57 8.50 -5.96 -6.25
C ALA A 57 7.94 -4.58 -5.91
N ILE A 58 8.56 -3.84 -4.97
CA ILE A 58 8.16 -2.45 -4.66
C ILE A 58 8.28 -1.54 -5.87
N ILE A 59 9.33 -1.67 -6.70
CA ILE A 59 9.48 -0.83 -7.90
C ILE A 59 8.32 -1.07 -8.87
N VAL A 60 7.90 -2.33 -9.03
CA VAL A 60 6.77 -2.72 -9.88
C VAL A 60 5.41 -2.36 -9.26
N GLU A 61 5.30 -2.40 -7.93
CA GLU A 61 4.08 -2.05 -7.19
C GLU A 61 3.91 -0.54 -6.95
N ALA A 62 4.99 0.25 -6.98
CA ALA A 62 4.95 1.68 -6.74
C ALA A 62 3.95 2.44 -7.64
N PRO A 63 3.83 2.13 -8.96
CA PRO A 63 2.76 2.67 -9.79
C PRO A 63 1.35 2.29 -9.33
N VAL A 64 1.16 1.08 -8.79
CA VAL A 64 -0.13 0.59 -8.27
C VAL A 64 -0.51 1.32 -6.97
N ILE A 65 0.46 1.52 -6.07
CA ILE A 65 0.23 2.30 -4.85
C ILE A 65 -0.07 3.77 -5.23
N MET A 66 0.65 4.33 -6.20
CA MET A 66 0.38 5.65 -6.75
C MET A 66 -1.00 5.73 -7.41
N LEU A 67 -1.47 4.67 -8.08
CA LEU A 67 -2.82 4.57 -8.65
C LEU A 67 -3.91 4.65 -7.58
N ILE A 68 -3.70 4.03 -6.40
CA ILE A 68 -4.63 4.10 -5.26
C ILE A 68 -4.68 5.54 -4.72
N SER A 69 -3.53 6.17 -4.47
CA SER A 69 -3.47 7.57 -4.01
C SER A 69 -3.98 8.56 -5.07
N ALA A 70 -3.75 8.29 -6.36
CA ALA A 70 -4.31 9.07 -7.44
C ALA A 70 -5.84 8.88 -7.49
N SER A 71 -6.37 7.67 -7.32
CA SER A 71 -7.81 7.44 -7.32
C SER A 71 -8.50 8.17 -6.15
N THR A 72 -7.91 8.17 -4.96
CA THR A 72 -8.46 8.95 -3.82
C THR A 72 -8.32 10.45 -4.03
N ALA A 73 -7.23 10.93 -4.66
CA ALA A 73 -7.02 12.35 -4.95
C ALA A 73 -7.78 12.87 -6.19
N LEU A 74 -8.16 11.98 -7.12
CA LEU A 74 -8.63 12.33 -8.46
C LEU A 74 -10.09 11.96 -8.76
N VAL A 75 -10.80 11.44 -7.78
CA VAL A 75 -12.27 11.41 -7.80
C VAL A 75 -12.89 12.83 -7.87
N THR A 76 -12.07 13.90 -7.95
CA THR A 76 -12.45 15.27 -8.31
C THR A 76 -12.12 15.73 -9.75
N GLY A 77 -11.53 14.94 -10.68
CA GLY A 77 -11.22 15.50 -12.01
C GLY A 77 -10.76 14.60 -13.17
N ASN A 78 -11.47 14.71 -14.30
CA ASN A 78 -11.32 13.99 -15.57
C ASN A 78 -9.94 14.13 -16.28
N ASN A 79 -9.12 15.12 -15.88
CA ASN A 79 -7.90 15.49 -16.62
C ASN A 79 -6.67 14.63 -16.26
N SER A 80 -6.63 14.06 -15.05
CA SER A 80 -5.50 13.23 -14.60
C SER A 80 -5.71 11.73 -14.88
N TYR A 81 -6.94 11.27 -15.13
CA TYR A 81 -7.20 9.91 -15.65
C TYR A 81 -6.53 9.71 -17.02
N ARG A 82 -6.52 10.76 -17.86
CA ARG A 82 -5.79 10.76 -19.13
C ARG A 82 -4.27 10.72 -18.98
N LYS A 83 -3.71 11.32 -17.93
CA LYS A 83 -2.26 11.27 -17.65
C LYS A 83 -1.84 9.91 -17.11
N LEU A 84 -2.69 9.32 -16.27
CA LEU A 84 -2.49 8.00 -15.71
C LEU A 84 -2.51 6.91 -16.78
N LYS A 85 -3.48 6.97 -17.71
CA LYS A 85 -3.56 6.03 -18.84
C LYS A 85 -2.30 6.08 -19.73
N LYS A 86 -1.80 7.30 -20.01
CA LYS A 86 -0.53 7.47 -20.75
C LYS A 86 0.68 6.90 -20.00
N PHE A 87 0.69 6.97 -18.67
CA PHE A 87 1.78 6.41 -17.87
C PHE A 87 1.72 4.88 -17.84
N THR A 88 0.51 4.31 -17.73
CA THR A 88 0.27 2.86 -17.81
C THR A 88 0.62 2.28 -19.17
N ASP A 89 0.28 2.97 -20.28
CA ASP A 89 0.64 2.52 -21.63
C ASP A 89 2.15 2.56 -21.90
N ILE A 90 2.90 3.44 -21.22
CA ILE A 90 4.39 3.51 -21.31
C ILE A 90 5.05 2.44 -20.44
N LEU A 91 4.47 2.11 -19.28
CA LEU A 91 4.99 1.07 -18.38
C LEU A 91 4.70 -0.35 -18.86
N ASN A 92 3.71 -0.52 -19.74
CA ASN A 92 3.30 -1.81 -20.33
C ASN A 92 3.90 -2.06 -21.73
N ALA A 93 4.88 -1.25 -22.14
CA ALA A 93 5.66 -1.40 -23.37
C ALA A 93 7.12 -1.67 -23.02
#